data_AF-A0A821UMF3-F1
#
_entry.id   AF-A0A821UMF3-F1
#
_cell.length_a   1.000
_cell.length_b   1.000
_cell.length_c   1.000
_cell.angle_alpha   90.00
_cell.angle_beta   90.00
_cell.angle_gamma   90.00
#
_symmetry.space_group_name_H-M   'P 1'
#
loop_
_entity.id
_entity.type
_entity.pdbx_description
1 polymer ?
#
loop_
_entity_poly.entity_id
_entity_poly.type
_entity_poly.pdbx_seq_one_letter_code
_entity_poly.pdbx_strand_id
1 'polypeptide(L)'
;MLNVDTTVSEEVLQQIPSPTVDDKELSRQDAVPTLDEIVKAIGQIKNKKAPGKDDIPAELLKEGGHYVAEWLHEIIRDVWEQEVM
;
A
#
# COMPACT_ATOMS: atom_id res chain seq x y z
N MET A 1 -14.47 11.65 32.74
CA MET A 1 -13.18 11.61 32.00
C MET A 1 -13.33 12.58 30.84
N LEU A 2 -12.48 13.60 30.77
CA LEU A 2 -12.61 14.71 29.83
C LEU A 2 -11.86 14.38 28.53
N ASN A 3 -12.59 14.20 27.43
CA ASN A 3 -12.08 14.45 26.10
C ASN A 3 -11.92 15.97 25.98
N VAL A 4 -10.70 16.47 26.08
CA VAL A 4 -10.40 17.90 25.98
C VAL A 4 -9.95 18.16 24.55
N ASP A 5 -10.59 19.12 23.87
CA ASP A 5 -10.14 19.64 22.58
C ASP A 5 -8.83 20.42 22.77
N THR A 6 -7.73 19.68 22.95
CA THR A 6 -6.39 20.27 22.96
C THR A 6 -6.00 20.59 21.53
N THR A 7 -5.73 21.87 21.28
CA THR A 7 -5.08 22.31 20.06
C THR A 7 -3.59 22.02 20.20
N VAL A 8 -3.03 21.20 19.32
CA VAL A 8 -1.59 20.94 19.28
C VAL A 8 -0.91 22.17 18.68
N SER A 9 -0.03 22.84 19.44
CA SER A 9 0.76 23.97 18.93
C SER A 9 1.72 23.51 17.83
N GLU A 10 1.90 24.31 16.78
CA GLU A 10 2.85 24.02 15.69
C GLU A 10 4.29 23.82 16.20
N GLU A 11 4.66 24.50 17.27
CA GLU A 11 5.95 24.36 17.95
C GLU A 11 6.18 22.92 18.46
N VAL A 12 5.13 22.25 18.93
CA VAL A 12 5.18 20.86 19.42
C VAL A 12 5.28 19.88 18.24
N LEU A 13 4.62 20.18 17.12
CA LEU A 13 4.72 19.39 15.89
C LEU A 13 6.15 19.42 15.32
N GLN A 14 6.84 20.57 15.41
CA GLN A 14 8.22 20.73 14.96
C GLN A 14 9.26 19.99 15.83
N GLN A 15 8.89 19.58 17.05
CA GLN A 15 9.74 18.79 17.94
C GLN A 15 9.64 17.28 17.68
N ILE A 16 8.69 16.85 16.84
CA ILE A 16 8.64 15.46 16.40
C ILE A 16 9.83 15.25 15.45
N PRO A 17 10.73 14.29 15.74
CA PRO A 17 11.84 14.00 14.83
C PRO A 17 11.25 13.57 13.48
N SER A 18 11.45 14.40 12.46
CA SER A 18 11.19 14.00 11.08
C SER A 18 12.09 12.82 10.76
N PRO A 19 11.55 11.68 10.31
CA PRO A 19 12.39 10.58 9.89
C PRO A 19 13.34 11.09 8.80
N THR A 20 14.64 10.86 8.96
CA THR A 20 15.64 11.09 7.90
C THR A 20 15.42 10.03 6.83
N VAL A 21 14.33 10.14 6.07
CA VAL A 21 14.14 9.35 4.86
C VAL A 21 15.07 9.95 3.82
N ASP A 22 16.00 9.14 3.32
CA ASP A 22 16.83 9.54 2.19
C ASP A 22 15.91 9.94 1.01
N ASP A 23 16.24 10.99 0.27
CA ASP A 23 15.43 11.49 -0.86
C ASP A 23 15.06 10.37 -1.88
N LYS A 24 15.92 9.35 -1.95
CA LYS A 24 15.74 8.15 -2.77
C LYS A 24 14.59 7.27 -2.29
N GLU A 25 14.45 7.06 -0.98
CA GLU A 25 13.36 6.24 -0.44
C GLU A 25 12.02 6.98 -0.56
N LEU A 26 12.02 8.30 -0.38
CA LEU A 26 10.83 9.12 -0.61
C LEU A 26 10.36 8.99 -2.06
N SER A 27 11.29 9.16 -3.02
CA SER A 27 11.01 9.00 -4.45
C SER A 27 10.53 7.60 -4.82
N ARG A 28 11.00 6.56 -4.12
CA ARG A 28 10.56 5.18 -4.33
C ARG A 28 9.13 4.96 -3.85
N GLN A 29 8.73 5.63 -2.78
CA GLN A 29 7.42 5.43 -2.16
C GLN A 29 6.28 6.02 -3.00
N ASP A 30 6.55 7.11 -3.71
CA ASP A 30 5.61 7.76 -4.64
C ASP A 30 5.62 7.10 -6.04
N ALA A 31 6.55 6.19 -6.31
CA ALA A 31 6.65 5.50 -7.59
C ALA A 31 5.55 4.43 -7.74
N VAL A 32 5.11 4.23 -8.99
CA VAL A 32 4.19 3.15 -9.35
C VAL A 32 4.79 1.80 -8.89
N PRO A 33 4.01 0.93 -8.22
CA PRO A 33 4.46 -0.38 -7.80
C PRO A 33 4.94 -1.23 -8.98
N THR A 34 6.09 -1.87 -8.84
CA THR A 34 6.66 -2.72 -9.89
C THR A 34 6.00 -4.10 -9.92
N LEU A 35 6.05 -4.78 -11.07
CA LEU A 35 5.53 -6.15 -11.19
C LEU A 35 6.15 -7.13 -10.17
N ASP A 36 7.44 -6.99 -9.86
CA ASP A 36 8.11 -7.82 -8.85
C ASP A 36 7.54 -7.57 -7.44
N GLU A 37 7.20 -6.33 -7.11
CA GLU A 37 6.52 -5.98 -5.86
C GLU A 37 5.12 -6.60 -5.80
N ILE A 38 4.38 -6.61 -6.91
CA ILE A 38 3.07 -7.29 -7.00
C ILE A 38 3.21 -8.80 -6.80
N VAL A 39 4.17 -9.45 -7.48
CA VAL A 39 4.44 -10.88 -7.32
C VAL A 39 4.80 -11.23 -5.87
N LYS A 40 5.66 -10.42 -5.24
CA LYS A 40 6.02 -10.57 -3.82
C LYS A 40 4.81 -10.39 -2.92
N ALA A 41 3.97 -9.38 -3.16
CA ALA A 41 2.78 -9.13 -2.38
C ALA A 41 1.79 -10.30 -2.44
N ILE A 42 1.52 -10.84 -3.65
CA ILE A 42 0.68 -12.03 -3.84
C ILE A 42 1.21 -13.22 -3.03
N GLY A 43 2.53 -13.44 -3.05
CA GLY A 43 3.17 -14.50 -2.27
C GLY A 43 2.98 -14.36 -0.74
N GLN A 44 2.92 -13.13 -0.24
CA GLN A 44 2.77 -12.82 1.19
C GLN A 44 1.33 -12.94 1.72
N ILE A 45 0.31 -13.00 0.84
CA ILE A 45 -1.08 -13.15 1.26
C ILE A 45 -1.24 -14.46 2.06
N LYS A 46 -2.02 -14.46 3.14
CA LYS A 46 -2.24 -15.68 3.94
C LYS A 46 -3.35 -16.52 3.33
N ASN A 47 -3.10 -17.82 3.15
CA ASN A 47 -4.11 -18.79 2.71
C ASN A 47 -5.15 -19.02 3.82
N LYS A 48 -6.32 -19.56 3.44
CA LYS A 48 -7.44 -19.93 4.32
C LYS A 48 -8.01 -18.75 5.10
N LYS A 49 -7.82 -17.54 4.60
CA LYS A 49 -8.54 -16.35 5.06
C LYS A 49 -9.88 -16.29 4.35
N ALA A 50 -10.90 -15.80 5.05
CA ALA A 50 -12.18 -15.53 4.42
C ALA A 50 -11.96 -14.51 3.29
N PRO A 51 -12.57 -14.73 2.11
CA PRO A 51 -12.46 -13.77 1.01
C PRO A 51 -13.08 -12.43 1.40
N GLY A 52 -12.71 -11.38 0.66
CA GLY A 52 -13.27 -10.06 0.84
C GLY A 52 -14.70 -9.95 0.31
N LYS A 53 -15.17 -8.71 0.12
CA LYS A 53 -16.48 -8.43 -0.51
C LYS A 53 -16.53 -8.89 -1.97
N ASP A 54 -15.37 -9.04 -2.60
CA ASP A 54 -15.18 -9.54 -3.95
C ASP A 54 -15.39 -11.06 -4.08
N ASP A 55 -15.49 -11.78 -2.95
CA ASP A 55 -15.58 -13.23 -2.88
C ASP A 55 -14.37 -13.95 -3.52
N ILE A 56 -13.23 -13.25 -3.67
CA ILE A 56 -12.00 -13.81 -4.25
C ILE A 56 -11.10 -14.36 -3.14
N PRO A 57 -10.84 -15.68 -3.10
CA PRO A 57 -9.94 -16.25 -2.11
C PRO A 57 -8.48 -15.99 -2.47
N ALA A 58 -7.62 -15.90 -1.44
CA ALA A 58 -6.18 -15.68 -1.59
C ALA A 58 -5.50 -16.76 -2.46
N GLU A 59 -6.00 -17.98 -2.40
CA GLU A 59 -5.54 -19.11 -3.19
C GLU A 59 -5.70 -18.86 -4.69
N LEU A 60 -6.81 -18.23 -5.13
CA LEU A 60 -7.03 -17.94 -6.54
C LEU A 60 -5.95 -16.97 -7.07
N LEU A 61 -5.62 -15.96 -6.28
CA LEU A 61 -4.61 -14.97 -6.63
C LEU A 61 -3.21 -15.61 -6.74
N LYS A 62 -2.92 -16.58 -5.86
CA LYS A 62 -1.63 -17.28 -5.85
C LYS A 62 -1.49 -18.31 -6.96
N GLU A 63 -2.51 -19.12 -7.18
CA GLU A 63 -2.52 -20.16 -8.22
C GLU A 63 -2.62 -19.56 -9.62
N GLY A 64 -3.11 -18.33 -9.75
CA GLY A 64 -3.19 -17.59 -11.01
C GLY A 64 -1.84 -17.27 -11.65
N GLY A 65 -0.73 -17.40 -10.92
CA GLY A 65 0.62 -17.27 -11.43
C GLY A 65 0.90 -15.92 -12.10
N HIS A 66 1.74 -15.94 -13.14
CA HIS A 66 2.21 -14.72 -13.81
C HIS A 66 1.09 -13.87 -14.40
N TYR A 67 0.10 -14.51 -15.04
CA TYR A 67 -0.99 -13.80 -15.70
C TYR A 67 -1.82 -12.95 -14.74
N VAL A 68 -2.12 -13.48 -13.55
CA VAL A 68 -2.84 -12.73 -12.51
C VAL A 68 -1.99 -11.61 -11.94
N ALA A 69 -0.67 -11.81 -11.81
CA ALA A 69 0.24 -10.76 -11.38
C ALA A 69 0.32 -9.61 -12.39
N GLU A 70 0.40 -9.90 -13.70
CA GLU A 70 0.38 -8.90 -14.76
C GLU A 70 -0.95 -8.13 -14.77
N TRP A 71 -2.07 -8.84 -14.71
CA TRP A 71 -3.39 -8.22 -14.67
C TRP A 71 -3.59 -7.31 -13.45
N LEU A 72 -3.17 -7.75 -12.26
CA LEU A 72 -3.21 -6.92 -11.05
C LEU A 72 -2.30 -5.71 -11.15
N HIS A 73 -1.11 -5.87 -11.74
CA HIS A 73 -0.18 -4.76 -11.93
C HIS A 73 -0.78 -3.65 -12.81
N GLU A 74 -1.46 -4.02 -13.90
CA GLU A 74 -2.14 -3.03 -14.75
C GLU A 74 -3.22 -2.26 -13.97
N ILE A 75 -4.07 -2.97 -13.22
CA ILE A 75 -5.13 -2.33 -12.42
C ILE A 75 -4.53 -1.40 -11.35
N ILE A 76 -3.51 -1.87 -10.62
CA ILE A 76 -2.89 -1.10 -9.55
C ILE A 76 -2.17 0.12 -10.12
N ARG A 77 -1.48 -0.01 -11.26
CA ARG A 77 -0.87 1.12 -11.96
C ARG A 77 -1.93 2.15 -12.34
N ASP A 78 -3.02 1.70 -12.97
CA ASP A 78 -4.08 2.61 -13.40
C ASP A 78 -4.65 3.38 -12.21
N VAL A 79 -4.95 2.72 -11.10
CA VAL A 79 -5.43 3.40 -9.87
C VAL A 79 -4.39 4.38 -9.32
N TRP A 80 -3.11 3.97 -9.28
CA TRP A 80 -2.02 4.81 -8.76
C TRP A 80 -1.84 6.09 -9.58
N GLU A 81 -1.90 5.98 -10.91
CA GLU A 81 -1.75 7.12 -11.81
C GLU A 81 -2.98 8.05 -11.80
N GLN A 82 -4.18 7.50 -11.56
CA GLN A 82 -5.41 8.29 -11.49
C GLN A 82 -5.61 9.03 -10.14
N GLU A 83 -4.97 8.58 -9.05
CA GLU A 83 -5.08 9.22 -7.73
C GLU A 83 -4.35 10.57 -7.62
N VAL A 84 -3.49 10.90 -8.60
CA VAL A 84 -2.71 12.15 -8.65
C VAL A 84 -3.53 13.37 -9.12
N MET A 85 -4.86 13.27 -9.20
CA MET A 85 -5.75 14.37 -9.66
C MET A 85 -6.42 15.14 -8.53
#